data_AF-A0A7X8XBM4-F1
#
_entry.id   AF-A0A7X8XBM4-F1
#
_cell.length_a   1.000
_cell.length_b   1.000
_cell.length_c   1.000
_cell.angle_alpha   90.00
_cell.angle_beta   90.00
_cell.angle_gamma   90.00
#
_symmetry.space_group_name_H-M   'P 1'
#
loop_
_entity.id
_entity.type
_entity.pdbx_description
1 polymer ?
#
loop_
_entity_poly.entity_id
_entity_poly.type
_entity_poly.pdbx_seq_one_letter_code
_entity_poly.pdbx_strand_id
1 'polypeptide(L)'
;MKHLTTLRAAYRKIRAALPWLDCYVSDLPPSFADAPVIPPTESVTLDFTGSVPRLLRQTEHSFEEMAQLARENPRLPYIIVSGTQKLLYHIAPLTELLKTHDNLYLATANFCNEFALERLVAEGVAKKLLYGSMMPYLDAGNTLGMIALGKFDWKTKCDIAGNNFRRLLGIPEVIAPEVPMPEIPPFIVDAHTHTINPETESRFPAPDAVPSWRIWKKKMHSVWVEDFYSTPSETIRGAARNPARGVLEKMCRESHGQVRYFEVFDPNFVEESLRELEKSLADPFCIGIKLHPVSHHVYASDPRYEQAFKLAERFHKTIMTHSWGLSDYNPNQRFGTPAQFAPMLEKYPQVTFVFGHTGGRPNGFSEAAEMCRRFPQTYGDLAGDFFHNGFLEHAVSKIGAERIIFASDSYWIDVRC
;
A
#
# COMPACT_ATOMS: atom_id res chain seq x y z
N MET A 1 15.41 24.46 -7.97
CA MET A 1 15.08 25.37 -6.83
C MET A 1 13.70 26.00 -6.93
N LYS A 2 13.29 26.66 -8.03
CA LYS A 2 11.97 27.33 -8.15
C LYS A 2 10.76 26.39 -7.90
N HIS A 3 10.77 25.17 -8.44
CA HIS A 3 9.72 24.16 -8.23
C HIS A 3 9.64 23.64 -6.79
N LEU A 4 10.78 23.45 -6.12
CA LEU A 4 10.83 23.06 -4.70
C LEU A 4 10.24 24.16 -3.80
N THR A 5 10.44 25.43 -4.13
CA THR A 5 9.82 26.56 -3.40
C THR A 5 8.30 26.58 -3.57
N THR A 6 7.80 26.33 -4.78
CA THR A 6 6.35 26.24 -5.05
C THR A 6 5.71 25.03 -4.36
N LEU A 7 6.35 23.86 -4.43
CA LEU A 7 5.91 22.65 -3.76
C LEU A 7 5.90 22.83 -2.23
N ARG A 8 6.95 23.43 -1.66
CA ARG A 8 7.02 23.77 -0.24
C ARG A 8 5.94 24.77 0.17
N ALA A 9 5.60 25.73 -0.70
CA ALA A 9 4.50 26.66 -0.45
C ALA A 9 3.12 25.95 -0.51
N ALA A 10 2.92 25.04 -1.47
CA ALA A 10 1.70 24.23 -1.57
C ALA A 10 1.54 23.31 -0.35
N TYR A 11 2.58 22.57 0.04
CA TYR A 11 2.56 21.72 1.24
C TYR A 11 2.37 22.53 2.52
N ARG A 12 2.94 23.74 2.63
CA ARG A 12 2.66 24.64 3.77
C ARG A 12 1.19 25.06 3.82
N LYS A 13 0.57 25.37 2.67
CA LYS A 13 -0.86 25.68 2.61
C LYS A 13 -1.72 24.47 2.98
N ILE A 14 -1.39 23.28 2.46
CA ILE A 14 -2.07 22.03 2.82
C ILE A 14 -1.91 21.77 4.32
N ARG A 15 -0.69 21.84 4.87
CA ARG A 15 -0.42 21.66 6.30
C ARG A 15 -1.15 22.66 7.19
N ALA A 16 -1.20 23.94 6.80
CA ALA A 16 -1.93 24.97 7.52
C ALA A 16 -3.45 24.76 7.48
N ALA A 17 -3.95 24.03 6.48
CA ALA A 17 -5.36 23.65 6.35
C ALA A 17 -5.70 22.30 7.02
N LEU A 18 -4.71 21.61 7.62
CA LEU A 18 -4.88 20.32 8.31
C LEU A 18 -4.66 20.48 9.82
N PRO A 19 -5.60 21.09 10.57
CA PRO A 19 -5.50 21.25 12.03
C PRO A 19 -5.46 19.91 12.77
N TRP A 20 -5.91 18.81 12.15
CA TRP A 20 -5.71 17.45 12.67
C TRP A 20 -4.24 17.21 13.03
N LEU A 21 -3.29 17.55 12.16
CA LEU A 21 -1.87 17.27 12.39
C LEU A 21 -1.29 18.04 13.59
N ASP A 22 -2.02 19.03 14.12
CA ASP A 22 -1.69 19.70 15.39
C ASP A 22 -2.06 18.85 16.61
N CYS A 23 -2.89 17.81 16.45
CA CYS A 23 -3.22 16.81 17.46
C CYS A 23 -2.17 15.69 17.58
N TYR A 24 -1.15 15.65 16.71
CA TYR A 24 -0.06 14.68 16.83
C TYR A 24 0.84 15.03 18.01
N VAL A 25 0.89 14.14 19.02
CA VAL A 25 1.77 14.26 20.18
C VAL A 25 2.74 13.09 20.17
N SER A 26 4.02 13.34 19.88
CA SER A 26 5.05 12.30 19.64
C SER A 26 5.37 11.42 20.85
N ASP A 27 5.05 11.90 22.06
CA ASP A 27 5.54 11.32 23.31
C ASP A 27 4.45 10.67 24.17
N LEU A 28 3.22 10.53 23.65
CA LEU A 28 2.17 9.83 24.38
C LEU A 28 2.39 8.31 24.29
N PRO A 29 2.50 7.59 25.43
CA PRO A 29 2.32 6.15 25.41
C PRO A 29 0.93 5.82 24.85
N PRO A 30 0.71 4.67 24.19
CA PRO A 30 -0.58 4.33 23.59
C PRO A 30 -1.68 4.47 24.65
N SER A 31 -2.52 5.52 24.51
CA SER A 31 -3.53 5.81 25.50
C SER A 31 -4.72 4.87 25.31
N PHE A 32 -4.74 3.76 26.03
CA PHE A 32 -5.97 3.05 26.39
C PHE A 32 -6.29 3.23 27.88
N ALA A 33 -6.00 4.42 28.41
CA ALA A 33 -6.54 4.89 29.68
C ALA A 33 -6.76 6.41 29.56
N ASP A 34 -8.00 6.84 29.79
CA ASP A 34 -8.43 8.22 30.03
C ASP A 34 -8.42 9.19 28.81
N ALA A 35 -9.39 9.01 27.91
CA ALA A 35 -9.66 9.97 26.84
C ALA A 35 -10.32 11.26 27.38
N PRO A 36 -9.92 12.47 26.91
CA PRO A 36 -10.56 13.73 27.29
C PRO A 36 -11.97 13.86 26.70
N VAL A 37 -12.87 14.49 27.48
CA VAL A 37 -14.24 14.81 27.07
C VAL A 37 -14.21 15.85 25.95
N ILE A 38 -14.73 15.45 24.78
CA ILE A 38 -14.88 16.28 23.58
C ILE A 38 -15.92 17.39 23.87
N PRO A 39 -15.67 18.66 23.49
CA PRO A 39 -16.68 19.71 23.62
C PRO A 39 -17.89 19.37 22.73
N PRO A 40 -19.13 19.66 23.18
CA PRO A 40 -20.32 19.25 22.45
C PRO A 40 -20.38 19.95 21.09
N THR A 41 -20.26 19.18 20.02
CA THR A 41 -20.71 19.60 18.68
C THR A 41 -22.22 19.75 18.69
N GLU A 42 -22.74 20.79 18.04
CA GLU A 42 -24.17 21.03 17.86
C GLU A 42 -24.90 19.72 17.53
N SER A 43 -25.85 19.34 18.38
CA SER A 43 -26.61 18.11 18.23
C SER A 43 -27.56 18.26 17.05
N VAL A 44 -27.23 17.64 15.92
CA VAL A 44 -28.22 17.35 14.89
C VAL A 44 -29.12 16.26 15.44
N THR A 45 -30.40 16.59 15.68
CA THR A 45 -31.40 15.58 16.04
C THR A 45 -31.63 14.70 14.81
N LEU A 46 -31.01 13.52 14.80
CA LEU A 46 -31.27 12.49 13.81
C LEU A 46 -32.59 11.78 14.19
N ASP A 47 -33.56 11.77 13.29
CA ASP A 47 -34.77 10.97 13.45
C ASP A 47 -34.44 9.50 13.20
N PHE A 48 -34.40 8.70 14.27
CA PHE A 48 -34.04 7.29 14.23
C PHE A 48 -35.23 6.34 13.96
N THR A 49 -36.39 6.87 13.54
CA THR A 49 -37.59 6.04 13.32
C THR A 49 -37.67 5.39 11.93
N GLY A 50 -36.66 5.57 11.07
CA GLY A 50 -36.47 4.85 9.81
C GLY A 50 -34.99 4.52 9.48
N SER A 51 -34.78 3.53 8.60
CA SER A 51 -33.61 3.39 7.69
C SER A 51 -32.19 3.62 8.23
N VAL A 52 -31.87 3.25 9.48
CA VAL A 52 -30.48 3.29 9.97
C VAL A 52 -29.62 2.31 9.15
N PRO A 53 -28.52 2.77 8.51
CA PRO A 53 -27.62 1.88 7.79
C PRO A 53 -27.00 0.84 8.71
N ARG A 54 -26.98 -0.42 8.27
CA ARG A 54 -26.37 -1.53 9.00
C ARG A 54 -24.99 -1.83 8.45
N LEU A 55 -24.00 -1.98 9.32
CA LEU A 55 -22.65 -2.36 8.90
C LEU A 55 -22.56 -3.87 8.75
N LEU A 56 -22.06 -4.33 7.60
CA LEU A 56 -21.75 -5.72 7.33
C LEU A 56 -20.24 -5.86 7.21
N ARG A 57 -19.60 -6.38 8.26
CA ARG A 57 -18.15 -6.61 8.25
C ARG A 57 -17.84 -7.82 7.40
N GLN A 58 -16.96 -7.67 6.41
CA GLN A 58 -16.71 -8.74 5.45
C GLN A 58 -16.07 -10.00 6.05
N THR A 59 -15.42 -9.92 7.20
CA THR A 59 -14.91 -11.10 7.91
C THR A 59 -15.97 -11.83 8.75
N GLU A 60 -17.13 -11.22 8.95
CA GLU A 60 -18.25 -11.79 9.73
C GLU A 60 -19.38 -12.31 8.83
N HIS A 61 -19.38 -11.90 7.56
CA HIS A 61 -20.40 -12.27 6.57
C HIS A 61 -19.75 -12.59 5.23
N SER A 62 -20.13 -13.71 4.63
CA SER A 62 -19.84 -14.01 3.24
C SER A 62 -20.59 -13.08 2.30
N PHE A 63 -20.09 -12.93 1.06
CA PHE A 63 -20.77 -12.15 0.03
C PHE A 63 -22.16 -12.69 -0.33
N GLU A 64 -22.38 -14.00 -0.20
CA GLU A 64 -23.68 -14.63 -0.41
C GLU A 64 -24.68 -14.25 0.69
N GLU A 65 -24.27 -14.28 1.96
CA GLU A 65 -25.10 -13.83 3.08
C GLU A 65 -25.44 -12.34 2.96
N MET A 66 -24.48 -11.49 2.57
CA MET A 66 -24.74 -10.08 2.31
C MET A 66 -25.79 -9.88 1.22
N ALA A 67 -25.70 -10.65 0.13
CA ALA A 67 -26.67 -10.62 -0.96
C ALA A 67 -28.06 -11.09 -0.50
N GLN A 68 -28.13 -12.12 0.33
CA GLN A 68 -29.37 -12.62 0.91
C GLN A 68 -30.04 -11.55 1.79
N LEU A 69 -29.28 -10.95 2.72
CA LEU A 69 -29.79 -9.89 3.60
C LEU A 69 -30.33 -8.69 2.80
N ALA A 70 -29.62 -8.31 1.73
CA ALA A 70 -30.03 -7.25 0.83
C ALA A 70 -31.35 -7.55 0.11
N ARG A 71 -31.54 -8.78 -0.38
CA ARG A 71 -32.78 -9.25 -1.04
C ARG A 71 -33.96 -9.34 -0.09
N GLU A 72 -33.75 -9.86 1.11
CA GLU A 72 -34.80 -10.03 2.11
C GLU A 72 -35.29 -8.69 2.68
N ASN A 73 -34.42 -7.67 2.68
CA ASN A 73 -34.69 -6.38 3.29
C ASN A 73 -34.37 -5.21 2.34
N PRO A 74 -35.06 -5.08 1.20
CA PRO A 74 -34.71 -4.11 0.16
C PRO A 74 -34.83 -2.64 0.59
N ARG A 75 -35.55 -2.37 1.69
CA ARG A 75 -35.70 -1.03 2.29
C ARG A 75 -34.61 -0.67 3.30
N LEU A 76 -33.79 -1.63 3.72
CA LEU A 76 -32.73 -1.39 4.70
C LEU A 76 -31.39 -1.17 4.00
N PRO A 77 -30.71 -0.02 4.22
CA PRO A 77 -29.37 0.18 3.70
C PRO A 77 -28.35 -0.64 4.47
N TYR A 78 -27.45 -1.30 3.75
CA TYR A 78 -26.34 -2.09 4.27
C TYR A 78 -25.02 -1.53 3.74
N ILE A 79 -24.06 -1.32 4.64
CA ILE A 79 -22.73 -0.82 4.32
C ILE A 79 -21.72 -1.95 4.56
N ILE A 80 -21.08 -2.41 3.50
CA ILE A 80 -19.97 -3.35 3.56
C ILE A 80 -18.76 -2.60 4.10
N VAL A 81 -18.19 -3.10 5.20
CA VAL A 81 -16.99 -2.54 5.82
C VAL A 81 -15.88 -3.60 5.88
N SER A 82 -14.63 -3.12 5.79
CA SER A 82 -13.45 -3.96 5.95
C SER A 82 -13.41 -4.62 7.34
N GLY A 83 -12.98 -5.88 7.38
CA GLY A 83 -12.74 -6.61 8.62
C GLY A 83 -11.25 -6.72 8.95
N THR A 84 -10.86 -7.80 9.62
CA THR A 84 -9.45 -8.13 9.87
C THR A 84 -8.70 -8.58 8.61
N GLN A 85 -9.47 -9.00 7.58
CA GLN A 85 -9.01 -9.27 6.22
C GLN A 85 -9.41 -8.10 5.31
N LYS A 86 -8.59 -7.85 4.30
CA LYS A 86 -8.71 -6.68 3.43
C LYS A 86 -9.65 -6.96 2.27
N LEU A 87 -10.46 -5.98 1.92
CA LEU A 87 -11.37 -6.04 0.77
C LEU A 87 -10.64 -6.05 -0.57
N LEU A 88 -9.34 -5.74 -0.58
CA LEU A 88 -8.56 -5.60 -1.81
C LEU A 88 -8.51 -6.88 -2.66
N TYR A 89 -8.71 -8.05 -2.07
CA TYR A 89 -8.75 -9.32 -2.80
C TYR A 89 -10.09 -9.57 -3.52
N HIS A 90 -11.08 -8.70 -3.35
CA HIS A 90 -12.47 -8.99 -3.65
C HIS A 90 -13.16 -7.97 -4.58
N ILE A 91 -12.40 -7.19 -5.35
CA ILE A 91 -12.96 -6.16 -6.24
C ILE A 91 -14.07 -6.67 -7.16
N ALA A 92 -13.87 -7.82 -7.83
CA ALA A 92 -14.84 -8.36 -8.77
C ALA A 92 -16.17 -8.77 -8.09
N PRO A 93 -16.20 -9.64 -7.06
CA PRO A 93 -17.46 -9.97 -6.39
C PRO A 93 -18.10 -8.77 -5.69
N LEU A 94 -17.32 -7.84 -5.14
CA LEU A 94 -17.86 -6.59 -4.57
C LEU A 94 -18.54 -5.72 -5.64
N THR A 95 -17.93 -5.60 -6.83
CA THR A 95 -18.51 -4.83 -7.94
C THR A 95 -19.86 -5.40 -8.35
N GLU A 96 -19.97 -6.72 -8.52
CA GLU A 96 -21.23 -7.36 -8.91
C GLU A 96 -22.31 -7.30 -7.83
N LEU A 97 -21.93 -7.41 -6.54
CA LEU A 97 -22.86 -7.17 -5.44
C LEU A 97 -23.44 -5.76 -5.47
N LEU A 98 -22.57 -4.75 -5.61
CA LEU A 98 -22.98 -3.34 -5.67
C LEU A 98 -23.83 -3.04 -6.91
N LYS A 99 -23.61 -3.71 -8.04
CA LYS A 99 -24.45 -3.56 -9.24
C LYS A 99 -25.82 -4.19 -9.08
N THR A 100 -25.89 -5.33 -8.40
CA THR A 100 -27.10 -6.16 -8.30
C THR A 100 -28.06 -5.68 -7.20
N HIS A 101 -27.56 -5.04 -6.15
CA HIS A 101 -28.35 -4.67 -4.98
C HIS A 101 -28.30 -3.16 -4.70
N ASP A 102 -29.46 -2.49 -4.76
CA ASP A 102 -29.58 -1.03 -4.59
C ASP A 102 -29.40 -0.52 -3.17
N ASN A 103 -29.63 -1.40 -2.20
CA ASN A 103 -29.46 -1.11 -0.79
C ASN A 103 -28.09 -1.53 -0.23
N LEU A 104 -27.13 -1.93 -1.08
CA LEU A 104 -25.75 -2.20 -0.67
C LEU A 104 -24.80 -1.05 -1.02
N TYR A 105 -23.95 -0.72 -0.06
CA TYR A 105 -22.95 0.35 -0.12
C TYR A 105 -21.59 -0.20 0.34
N LEU A 106 -20.50 0.44 -0.07
CA LEU A 106 -19.13 0.03 0.27
C LEU A 106 -18.39 1.16 0.98
N ALA A 107 -17.92 0.93 2.20
CA ALA A 107 -16.93 1.78 2.83
C ALA A 107 -15.53 1.50 2.25
N THR A 108 -14.85 2.54 1.76
CA THR A 108 -13.62 2.40 0.96
C THR A 108 -12.33 2.19 1.76
N ALA A 109 -12.41 2.03 3.09
CA ALA A 109 -11.25 1.71 3.94
C ALA A 109 -10.61 0.36 3.53
N ASN A 110 -9.27 0.28 3.49
CA ASN A 110 -8.50 -0.90 3.04
C ASN A 110 -8.79 -1.36 1.59
N PHE A 111 -9.47 -0.54 0.80
CA PHE A 111 -9.73 -0.82 -0.60
C PHE A 111 -8.67 -0.11 -1.48
N CYS A 112 -7.43 -0.54 -1.32
CA CYS A 112 -6.22 0.10 -1.84
C CYS A 112 -5.72 -0.48 -3.17
N ASN A 113 -6.58 -1.17 -3.93
CA ASN A 113 -6.20 -1.65 -5.26
C ASN A 113 -6.01 -0.48 -6.21
N GLU A 114 -5.00 -0.61 -7.05
CA GLU A 114 -4.71 0.32 -8.11
C GLU A 114 -5.92 0.57 -9.03
N PHE A 115 -6.32 1.83 -9.19
CA PHE A 115 -7.46 2.26 -10.03
C PHE A 115 -8.82 1.63 -9.68
N ALA A 116 -8.99 1.06 -8.50
CA ALA A 116 -10.24 0.37 -8.18
C ALA A 116 -11.43 1.31 -7.97
N LEU A 117 -11.22 2.51 -7.44
CA LEU A 117 -12.29 3.51 -7.37
C LEU A 117 -12.72 3.96 -8.77
N GLU A 118 -11.77 4.20 -9.68
CA GLU A 118 -12.07 4.50 -11.08
C GLU A 118 -12.86 3.37 -11.74
N ARG A 119 -12.49 2.11 -11.49
CA ARG A 119 -13.23 0.96 -12.02
C ARG A 119 -14.66 0.92 -11.48
N LEU A 120 -14.85 1.07 -10.17
CA LEU A 120 -16.19 1.08 -9.55
C LEU A 120 -17.06 2.24 -10.07
N VAL A 121 -16.47 3.42 -10.27
CA VAL A 121 -17.17 4.57 -10.88
C VAL A 121 -17.56 4.25 -12.33
N ALA A 122 -16.65 3.70 -13.14
CA ALA A 122 -16.92 3.31 -14.52
C ALA A 122 -17.98 2.22 -14.66
N GLU A 123 -18.10 1.34 -13.67
CA GLU A 123 -19.13 0.30 -13.56
C GLU A 123 -20.49 0.84 -13.06
N GLY A 124 -20.60 2.16 -12.84
CA GLY A 124 -21.87 2.83 -12.51
C GLY A 124 -22.25 2.78 -11.03
N VAL A 125 -21.37 2.33 -10.13
CA VAL A 125 -21.68 2.20 -8.69
C VAL A 125 -21.15 3.34 -7.84
N ALA A 126 -20.75 4.47 -8.44
CA ALA A 126 -20.21 5.65 -7.74
C ALA A 126 -21.08 6.14 -6.57
N LYS A 127 -22.41 6.08 -6.70
CA LYS A 127 -23.37 6.50 -5.67
C LYS A 127 -23.41 5.58 -4.44
N LYS A 128 -22.78 4.41 -4.53
CA LYS A 128 -22.74 3.37 -3.49
C LYS A 128 -21.40 3.34 -2.73
N LEU A 129 -20.45 4.23 -3.08
CA LEU A 129 -19.14 4.29 -2.44
C LEU A 129 -19.12 5.31 -1.30
N LEU A 130 -18.72 4.90 -0.10
CA LEU A 130 -18.66 5.76 1.08
C LEU A 130 -17.20 5.88 1.51
N TYR A 131 -16.73 7.10 1.78
CA TYR A 131 -15.44 7.29 2.41
C TYR A 131 -15.39 6.55 3.76
N GLY A 132 -14.45 5.62 3.88
CA GLY A 132 -14.13 4.94 5.14
C GLY A 132 -12.68 5.22 5.53
N SER A 133 -12.45 5.67 6.76
CA SER A 133 -11.10 5.89 7.29
C SER A 133 -10.57 4.70 8.09
N MET A 134 -11.46 3.95 8.77
CA MET A 134 -11.10 2.92 9.76
C MET A 134 -10.19 3.43 10.88
N MET A 135 -10.29 4.72 11.21
CA MET A 135 -9.66 5.29 12.38
C MET A 135 -10.17 4.61 13.68
N PRO A 136 -9.34 4.55 14.73
CA PRO A 136 -7.96 5.07 14.80
C PRO A 136 -6.91 4.09 14.24
N TYR A 137 -7.30 2.94 13.69
CA TYR A 137 -6.38 1.88 13.32
C TYR A 137 -5.57 2.18 12.06
N LEU A 138 -6.19 2.83 11.07
CA LEU A 138 -5.55 3.22 9.83
C LEU A 138 -5.51 4.74 9.68
N ASP A 139 -4.55 5.19 8.86
CA ASP A 139 -4.47 6.57 8.44
C ASP A 139 -5.63 6.90 7.49
N ALA A 140 -6.31 8.03 7.75
CA ALA A 140 -7.39 8.52 6.91
C ALA A 140 -6.92 8.93 5.50
N GLY A 141 -5.66 9.32 5.39
CA GLY A 141 -5.00 9.83 4.20
C GLY A 141 -5.00 8.83 3.05
N ASN A 142 -4.84 7.53 3.31
CA ASN A 142 -4.66 6.54 2.24
C ASN A 142 -5.88 6.49 1.30
N THR A 143 -7.08 6.38 1.89
CA THR A 143 -8.31 6.38 1.12
C THR A 143 -8.64 7.78 0.58
N LEU A 144 -8.31 8.85 1.31
CA LEU A 144 -8.50 10.22 0.82
C LEU A 144 -7.63 10.52 -0.40
N GLY A 145 -6.39 10.04 -0.45
CA GLY A 145 -5.47 10.21 -1.57
C GLY A 145 -6.04 9.65 -2.86
N MET A 146 -6.59 8.43 -2.80
CA MET A 146 -7.28 7.81 -3.94
C MET A 146 -8.51 8.60 -4.41
N ILE A 147 -9.30 9.18 -3.48
CA ILE A 147 -10.48 9.99 -3.83
C ILE A 147 -10.05 11.35 -4.43
N ALA A 148 -9.14 12.05 -3.76
CA ALA A 148 -8.71 13.40 -4.11
C ALA A 148 -7.97 13.42 -5.45
N LEU A 149 -7.09 12.45 -5.68
CA LEU A 149 -6.32 12.28 -6.92
C LEU A 149 -7.03 11.38 -7.94
N GLY A 150 -8.25 10.94 -7.64
CA GLY A 150 -9.07 10.11 -8.51
C GLY A 150 -9.45 10.79 -9.83
N LYS A 151 -9.49 10.02 -10.93
CA LYS A 151 -9.84 10.54 -12.26
C LYS A 151 -11.35 10.50 -12.53
N PHE A 152 -12.11 11.24 -11.74
CA PHE A 152 -13.54 11.47 -11.90
C PHE A 152 -13.89 12.93 -11.57
N ASP A 153 -15.09 13.38 -11.95
CA ASP A 153 -15.50 14.77 -11.76
C ASP A 153 -15.57 15.19 -10.28
N TRP A 154 -15.51 16.50 -10.04
CA TRP A 154 -15.47 17.05 -8.69
C TRP A 154 -16.73 16.71 -7.86
N LYS A 155 -17.89 16.61 -8.51
CA LYS A 155 -19.12 16.19 -7.84
C LYS A 155 -18.98 14.76 -7.30
N THR A 156 -18.46 13.84 -8.11
CA THR A 156 -18.21 12.45 -7.73
C THR A 156 -17.23 12.37 -6.57
N LYS A 157 -16.18 13.21 -6.54
CA LYS A 157 -15.28 13.33 -5.38
C LYS A 157 -16.04 13.74 -4.11
N CYS A 158 -16.85 14.78 -4.18
CA CYS A 158 -17.68 15.22 -3.04
C CYS A 158 -18.70 14.15 -2.61
N ASP A 159 -19.25 13.41 -3.58
CA ASP A 159 -20.21 12.34 -3.33
C ASP A 159 -19.58 11.20 -2.55
N ILE A 160 -18.43 10.69 -2.99
CA ILE A 160 -17.71 9.61 -2.29
C ILE A 160 -17.20 10.11 -0.93
N ALA A 161 -16.66 11.34 -0.87
CA ALA A 161 -16.11 11.93 0.36
C ALA A 161 -17.18 12.17 1.44
N GLY A 162 -18.46 12.33 1.06
CA GLY A 162 -19.51 12.46 2.07
C GLY A 162 -20.95 12.51 1.59
N ASN A 163 -21.27 12.99 0.38
CA ASN A 163 -22.70 13.17 0.01
C ASN A 163 -23.44 11.83 -0.16
N ASN A 164 -22.75 10.76 -0.55
CA ASN A 164 -23.32 9.42 -0.55
C ASN A 164 -23.85 9.04 0.84
N PHE A 165 -23.05 9.32 1.89
CA PHE A 165 -23.47 9.04 3.26
C PHE A 165 -24.51 10.03 3.77
N ARG A 166 -24.39 11.33 3.42
CA ARG A 166 -25.42 12.33 3.77
C ARG A 166 -26.80 11.95 3.22
N ARG A 167 -26.88 11.50 1.97
CA ARG A 167 -28.12 10.99 1.38
C ARG A 167 -28.72 9.82 2.15
N LEU A 168 -27.89 8.88 2.60
CA LEU A 168 -28.34 7.75 3.42
C LEU A 168 -28.96 8.20 4.76
N LEU A 169 -28.49 9.32 5.30
CA LEU A 169 -28.96 9.89 6.57
C LEU A 169 -30.05 10.97 6.40
N GLY A 170 -30.48 11.27 5.17
CA GLY A 170 -31.41 12.38 4.91
C GLY A 170 -30.82 13.77 5.16
N ILE A 171 -29.49 13.89 5.18
CA ILE A 171 -28.76 15.15 5.40
C ILE A 171 -28.53 15.83 4.03
N PRO A 172 -28.66 17.17 3.92
CA PRO A 172 -28.39 17.90 2.68
C PRO A 172 -26.97 17.67 2.13
N GLU A 173 -26.83 17.57 0.81
CA GLU A 173 -25.52 17.45 0.15
C GLU A 173 -24.68 18.73 0.33
N VAL A 174 -23.35 18.54 0.40
CA VAL A 174 -22.37 19.64 0.45
C VAL A 174 -21.40 19.48 -0.71
N ILE A 175 -21.27 20.52 -1.52
CA ILE A 175 -20.24 20.61 -2.56
C ILE A 175 -19.20 21.59 -2.07
N ALA A 176 -18.03 21.09 -1.68
CA ALA A 176 -16.89 21.95 -1.37
C ALA A 176 -16.39 22.64 -2.66
N PRO A 177 -15.79 23.83 -2.59
CA PRO A 177 -15.13 24.42 -3.75
C PRO A 177 -13.96 23.54 -4.21
N GLU A 178 -13.81 23.36 -5.52
CA GLU A 178 -12.64 22.68 -6.08
C GLU A 178 -11.40 23.55 -5.90
N VAL A 179 -10.32 22.94 -5.40
CA VAL A 179 -9.01 23.59 -5.29
C VAL A 179 -8.12 23.03 -6.40
N PRO A 180 -7.73 23.84 -7.40
CA PRO A 180 -6.84 23.40 -8.45
C PRO A 180 -5.49 22.96 -7.86
N MET A 181 -5.05 21.75 -8.22
CA MET A 181 -3.72 21.29 -7.86
C MET A 181 -2.67 21.97 -8.74
N PRO A 182 -1.57 22.48 -8.16
CA PRO A 182 -0.49 23.05 -8.95
C PRO A 182 0.19 21.96 -9.79
N GLU A 183 0.65 22.34 -10.98
CA GLU A 183 1.53 21.48 -11.78
C GLU A 183 2.88 21.32 -11.06
N ILE A 184 3.16 20.09 -10.65
CA ILE A 184 4.42 19.69 -10.03
C ILE A 184 5.07 18.69 -11.00
N PRO A 185 6.31 18.94 -11.46
CA PRO A 185 7.02 17.95 -12.26
C PRO A 185 7.33 16.71 -11.41
N PRO A 186 7.36 15.50 -11.97
CA PRO A 186 7.73 14.30 -11.23
C PRO A 186 9.15 14.39 -10.67
N PHE A 187 9.34 13.85 -9.48
CA PHE A 187 10.61 13.88 -8.75
C PHE A 187 10.75 12.76 -7.69
N ILE A 188 9.68 12.00 -7.44
CA ILE A 188 9.66 10.92 -6.45
C ILE A 188 10.33 9.69 -7.05
N VAL A 189 11.09 8.98 -6.22
CA VAL A 189 11.63 7.66 -6.54
C VAL A 189 10.86 6.63 -5.72
N ASP A 190 10.22 5.68 -6.40
CA ASP A 190 9.52 4.57 -5.77
C ASP A 190 10.43 3.35 -5.70
N ALA A 191 10.97 3.06 -4.51
CA ALA A 191 11.99 2.05 -4.33
C ALA A 191 11.47 0.61 -4.41
N HIS A 192 10.16 0.40 -4.42
CA HIS A 192 9.57 -0.92 -4.31
C HIS A 192 8.25 -1.00 -5.06
N THR A 193 8.34 -1.50 -6.28
CA THR A 193 7.20 -1.85 -7.11
C THR A 193 7.27 -3.31 -7.55
N HIS A 194 6.20 -3.76 -8.18
CA HIS A 194 6.01 -5.04 -8.79
C HIS A 194 5.49 -4.87 -10.21
N THR A 195 5.92 -5.75 -11.10
CA THR A 195 5.33 -5.94 -12.42
C THR A 195 4.76 -7.35 -12.51
N ILE A 196 3.96 -7.61 -13.53
CA ILE A 196 3.41 -8.95 -13.80
C ILE A 196 3.36 -9.17 -15.31
N ASN A 197 3.64 -10.38 -15.78
CA ASN A 197 3.36 -10.79 -17.15
C ASN A 197 1.85 -10.68 -17.41
N PRO A 198 1.40 -10.03 -18.50
CA PRO A 198 -0.02 -9.91 -18.85
C PRO A 198 -0.80 -11.23 -18.89
N GLU A 199 -0.13 -12.36 -19.14
CA GLU A 199 -0.75 -13.68 -19.21
C GLU A 199 -0.92 -14.35 -17.84
N THR A 200 -0.39 -13.78 -16.77
CA THR A 200 -0.47 -14.35 -15.42
C THR A 200 -1.65 -13.79 -14.65
N GLU A 201 -2.44 -14.68 -14.04
CA GLU A 201 -3.49 -14.28 -13.11
C GLU A 201 -2.89 -13.67 -11.85
N SER A 202 -3.29 -12.43 -11.54
CA SER A 202 -2.82 -11.77 -10.33
C SER A 202 -3.67 -12.11 -9.10
N ARG A 203 -2.99 -12.44 -7.99
CA ARG A 203 -3.63 -12.49 -6.66
C ARG A 203 -4.12 -11.10 -6.20
N PHE A 204 -3.47 -10.04 -6.66
CA PHE A 204 -3.83 -8.66 -6.36
C PHE A 204 -4.55 -8.10 -7.57
N PRO A 205 -5.89 -8.22 -7.64
CA PRO A 205 -6.63 -7.80 -8.81
C PRO A 205 -6.49 -6.28 -8.97
N ALA A 206 -5.86 -5.85 -10.05
CA ALA A 206 -5.72 -4.45 -10.39
C ALA A 206 -6.33 -4.23 -11.78
N PRO A 207 -7.31 -3.32 -11.91
CA PRO A 207 -7.90 -2.92 -13.18
C PRO A 207 -6.92 -2.64 -14.33
N ASP A 208 -5.70 -2.17 -14.04
CA ASP A 208 -4.64 -1.98 -15.04
C ASP A 208 -3.25 -2.31 -14.47
N ALA A 209 -2.87 -3.59 -14.54
CA ALA A 209 -1.53 -4.07 -14.18
C ALA A 209 -0.59 -4.19 -15.38
N VAL A 210 -0.96 -3.67 -16.56
CA VAL A 210 -0.22 -3.94 -17.80
C VAL A 210 1.19 -3.33 -17.70
N PRO A 211 2.27 -4.14 -17.76
CA PRO A 211 3.65 -3.73 -17.54
C PRO A 211 4.26 -3.06 -18.78
N SER A 212 3.65 -1.97 -19.26
CA SER A 212 4.16 -1.19 -20.39
C SER A 212 4.75 0.12 -19.89
N TRP A 213 5.97 0.44 -20.33
CA TRP A 213 6.60 1.72 -20.00
C TRP A 213 5.71 2.92 -20.34
N ARG A 214 5.06 2.92 -21.51
CA ARG A 214 4.17 4.02 -21.93
C ARG A 214 3.00 4.24 -20.96
N ILE A 215 2.40 3.16 -20.46
CA ILE A 215 1.26 3.23 -19.54
C ILE A 215 1.74 3.63 -18.15
N TRP A 216 2.76 2.94 -17.65
CA TRP A 216 3.33 3.17 -16.32
C TRP A 216 3.94 4.56 -16.18
N LYS A 217 4.64 5.09 -17.20
CA LYS A 217 5.15 6.47 -17.18
C LYS A 217 4.02 7.47 -16.93
N LYS A 218 2.92 7.35 -17.67
CA LYS A 218 1.78 8.26 -17.53
C LYS A 218 1.15 8.16 -16.15
N LYS A 219 0.99 6.93 -15.65
CA LYS A 219 0.45 6.64 -14.31
C LYS A 219 1.36 7.21 -13.22
N MET A 220 2.63 6.82 -13.18
CA MET A 220 3.61 7.22 -12.17
C MET A 220 3.85 8.73 -12.17
N HIS A 221 3.98 9.36 -13.35
CA HIS A 221 4.15 10.81 -13.44
C HIS A 221 2.91 11.58 -12.95
N SER A 222 1.70 10.99 -13.03
CA SER A 222 0.47 11.64 -12.54
C SER A 222 0.42 11.78 -11.02
N VAL A 223 1.27 11.03 -10.31
CA VAL A 223 1.49 11.11 -8.86
C VAL A 223 2.95 11.46 -8.53
N TRP A 224 3.62 12.12 -9.48
CA TRP A 224 4.96 12.68 -9.33
C TRP A 224 6.10 11.68 -9.16
N VAL A 225 5.89 10.40 -9.43
CA VAL A 225 6.95 9.38 -9.47
C VAL A 225 7.67 9.44 -10.83
N GLU A 226 8.97 9.71 -10.78
CA GLU A 226 9.88 9.83 -11.95
C GLU A 226 10.64 8.52 -12.20
N ASP A 227 11.16 7.90 -11.13
CA ASP A 227 11.89 6.64 -11.16
C ASP A 227 11.17 5.61 -10.29
N PHE A 228 11.19 4.33 -10.69
CA PHE A 228 10.67 3.25 -9.85
C PHE A 228 11.40 1.93 -10.06
N TYR A 229 11.51 1.15 -8.98
CA TYR A 229 12.31 -0.06 -8.93
C TYR A 229 11.47 -1.29 -8.68
N SER A 230 11.49 -2.21 -9.64
CA SER A 230 10.53 -3.30 -9.69
C SER A 230 11.14 -4.67 -9.40
N THR A 231 10.36 -5.54 -8.76
CA THR A 231 10.56 -6.98 -8.80
C THR A 231 9.33 -7.64 -9.42
N PRO A 232 9.45 -8.45 -10.48
CA PRO A 232 8.28 -9.16 -11.02
C PRO A 232 7.60 -10.03 -9.95
N SER A 233 6.27 -10.01 -9.92
CA SER A 233 5.48 -10.71 -8.89
C SER A 233 5.68 -12.22 -8.92
N GLU A 234 5.92 -12.75 -10.11
CA GLU A 234 6.05 -14.18 -10.36
C GLU A 234 7.45 -14.69 -10.01
N THR A 235 8.50 -13.87 -10.16
CA THR A 235 9.87 -14.28 -9.82
C THR A 235 10.04 -14.49 -8.33
N ILE A 236 9.25 -13.78 -7.51
CA ILE A 236 9.15 -13.97 -6.05
C ILE A 236 8.67 -15.38 -5.68
N ARG A 237 7.92 -16.04 -6.55
CA ARG A 237 7.33 -17.38 -6.31
C ARG A 237 8.06 -18.51 -7.06
N GLY A 238 8.98 -18.17 -7.96
CA GLY A 238 9.75 -19.13 -8.75
C GLY A 238 10.72 -18.43 -9.70
N ALA A 239 12.01 -18.74 -9.56
CA ALA A 239 13.09 -18.08 -10.28
C ALA A 239 13.30 -18.59 -11.72
N ALA A 240 12.97 -19.86 -12.00
CA ALA A 240 13.33 -20.54 -13.24
C ALA A 240 12.58 -20.00 -14.47
N ARG A 241 13.34 -19.42 -15.43
CA ARG A 241 12.90 -19.00 -16.79
C ARG A 241 11.51 -18.36 -16.84
N ASN A 242 11.31 -17.36 -15.98
CA ASN A 242 10.04 -16.66 -15.86
C ASN A 242 9.85 -15.62 -16.97
N PRO A 243 8.79 -15.68 -17.80
CA PRO A 243 8.54 -14.70 -18.85
C PRO A 243 8.38 -13.26 -18.34
N ALA A 244 8.04 -13.07 -17.06
CA ALA A 244 7.95 -11.76 -16.42
C ALA A 244 9.29 -11.01 -16.35
N ARG A 245 10.43 -11.73 -16.37
CA ARG A 245 11.77 -11.10 -16.46
C ARG A 245 11.94 -10.37 -17.78
N GLY A 246 11.63 -11.03 -18.90
CA GLY A 246 11.76 -10.42 -20.24
C GLY A 246 10.86 -9.20 -20.43
N VAL A 247 9.68 -9.21 -19.78
CA VAL A 247 8.79 -8.05 -19.70
C VAL A 247 9.45 -6.89 -18.98
N LEU A 248 10.00 -7.12 -17.78
CA LEU A 248 10.65 -6.06 -17.00
C LEU A 248 11.93 -5.54 -17.67
N GLU A 249 12.75 -6.43 -18.24
CA GLU A 249 13.95 -6.03 -18.98
C GLU A 249 13.62 -5.13 -20.18
N LYS A 250 12.55 -5.47 -20.92
CA LYS A 250 12.05 -4.61 -22.01
C LYS A 250 11.66 -3.24 -21.47
N MET A 251 10.93 -3.20 -20.37
CA MET A 251 10.51 -1.95 -19.73
C MET A 251 11.71 -1.11 -19.25
N CYS A 252 12.73 -1.74 -18.66
CA CYS A 252 13.98 -1.07 -18.27
C CYS A 252 14.67 -0.41 -19.47
N ARG A 253 14.81 -1.14 -20.59
CA ARG A 253 15.40 -0.61 -21.83
C ARG A 253 14.60 0.56 -22.42
N GLU A 254 13.28 0.43 -22.53
CA GLU A 254 12.39 1.48 -23.06
C GLU A 254 12.36 2.74 -22.19
N SER A 255 12.56 2.58 -20.88
CA SER A 255 12.59 3.67 -19.92
C SER A 255 13.93 4.42 -19.85
N HIS A 256 14.97 3.91 -20.52
CA HIS A 256 16.32 4.46 -20.46
C HIS A 256 16.86 4.63 -19.02
N GLY A 257 16.47 3.73 -18.11
CA GLY A 257 16.94 3.69 -16.73
C GLY A 257 16.04 4.36 -15.69
N GLN A 258 14.87 4.91 -16.07
CA GLN A 258 13.84 5.33 -15.10
C GLN A 258 13.21 4.13 -14.38
N VAL A 259 13.16 2.98 -15.07
CA VAL A 259 12.80 1.69 -14.49
C VAL A 259 14.07 0.87 -14.28
N ARG A 260 14.23 0.37 -13.06
CA ARG A 260 15.31 -0.55 -12.68
C ARG A 260 14.71 -1.73 -11.92
N TYR A 261 15.52 -2.75 -11.64
CA TYR A 261 15.01 -3.97 -11.03
C TYR A 261 15.87 -4.54 -9.92
N PHE A 262 15.24 -5.34 -9.06
CA PHE A 262 15.91 -6.26 -8.15
C PHE A 262 15.81 -7.69 -8.70
N GLU A 263 16.91 -8.43 -8.63
CA GLU A 263 16.93 -9.85 -8.98
C GLU A 263 16.54 -10.69 -7.75
N VAL A 264 15.69 -11.71 -7.94
CA VAL A 264 15.23 -12.54 -6.82
C VAL A 264 16.24 -13.66 -6.55
N PHE A 265 16.60 -13.84 -5.29
CA PHE A 265 17.31 -15.04 -4.85
C PHE A 265 16.37 -16.01 -4.14
N ASP A 266 16.14 -17.18 -4.72
CA ASP A 266 15.38 -18.27 -4.12
C ASP A 266 16.33 -19.34 -3.52
N PRO A 267 16.34 -19.53 -2.19
CA PRO A 267 17.20 -20.51 -1.50
C PRO A 267 16.78 -21.96 -1.71
N ASN A 268 15.63 -22.24 -2.35
CA ASN A 268 15.23 -23.59 -2.72
C ASN A 268 15.91 -24.07 -4.02
N PHE A 269 16.43 -23.13 -4.82
CA PHE A 269 17.10 -23.40 -6.09
C PHE A 269 18.47 -22.73 -6.14
N VAL A 270 19.30 -22.93 -5.10
CA VAL A 270 20.55 -22.17 -4.89
C VAL A 270 21.42 -22.09 -6.14
N GLU A 271 21.72 -23.21 -6.78
CA GLU A 271 22.62 -23.21 -7.95
C GLU A 271 22.06 -22.44 -9.14
N GLU A 272 20.76 -22.58 -9.42
CA GLU A 272 20.11 -21.86 -10.52
C GLU A 272 19.99 -20.37 -10.20
N SER A 273 19.48 -20.05 -9.01
CA SER A 273 19.36 -18.68 -8.51
C SER A 273 20.72 -17.97 -8.54
N LEU A 274 21.81 -18.61 -8.13
CA LEU A 274 23.15 -17.98 -8.16
C LEU A 274 23.63 -17.68 -9.57
N ARG A 275 23.44 -18.61 -10.52
CA ARG A 275 23.84 -18.39 -11.92
C ARG A 275 23.13 -17.20 -12.54
N GLU A 276 21.84 -17.05 -12.28
CA GLU A 276 21.08 -15.91 -12.81
C GLU A 276 21.40 -14.63 -12.03
N LEU A 277 21.54 -14.70 -10.72
CA LEU A 277 21.89 -13.58 -9.87
C LEU A 277 23.25 -12.97 -10.25
N GLU A 278 24.28 -13.76 -10.51
CA GLU A 278 25.58 -13.23 -10.94
C GLU A 278 25.51 -12.50 -12.30
N LYS A 279 24.67 -12.97 -13.23
CA LYS A 279 24.45 -12.29 -14.52
C LYS A 279 23.70 -10.98 -14.31
N SER A 280 22.59 -11.02 -13.58
CA SER A 280 21.76 -9.84 -13.33
C SER A 280 22.53 -8.77 -12.56
N LEU A 281 23.34 -9.12 -11.55
CA LEU A 281 24.08 -8.11 -10.77
C LEU A 281 25.15 -7.37 -11.59
N ALA A 282 25.56 -7.91 -12.74
CA ALA A 282 26.43 -7.23 -13.70
C ALA A 282 25.66 -6.29 -14.67
N ASP A 283 24.34 -6.41 -14.77
CA ASP A 283 23.48 -5.54 -15.58
C ASP A 283 23.37 -4.14 -14.93
N PRO A 284 23.61 -3.04 -15.66
CA PRO A 284 23.43 -1.68 -15.14
C PRO A 284 21.99 -1.36 -14.68
N PHE A 285 20.98 -2.08 -15.16
CA PHE A 285 19.59 -1.91 -14.71
C PHE A 285 19.26 -2.68 -13.42
N CYS A 286 20.07 -3.66 -13.04
CA CYS A 286 19.89 -4.37 -11.77
C CYS A 286 20.48 -3.55 -10.63
N ILE A 287 19.67 -3.14 -9.67
CA ILE A 287 20.11 -2.32 -8.54
C ILE A 287 20.35 -3.12 -7.25
N GLY A 288 19.93 -4.38 -7.21
CA GLY A 288 19.98 -5.14 -5.98
C GLY A 288 19.41 -6.54 -6.07
N ILE A 289 19.31 -7.15 -4.89
CA ILE A 289 18.76 -8.47 -4.67
C ILE A 289 17.46 -8.34 -3.89
N LYS A 290 16.40 -9.02 -4.34
CA LYS A 290 15.16 -9.18 -3.60
C LYS A 290 15.14 -10.53 -2.89
N LEU A 291 14.86 -10.52 -1.59
CA LEU A 291 14.61 -11.71 -0.79
C LEU A 291 13.13 -11.77 -0.39
N HIS A 292 12.52 -12.95 -0.46
CA HIS A 292 11.15 -13.15 0.00
C HIS A 292 10.97 -14.45 0.80
N PRO A 293 11.53 -14.53 2.02
CA PRO A 293 11.48 -15.72 2.89
C PRO A 293 10.11 -16.38 3.03
N VAL A 294 9.06 -15.57 3.09
CA VAL A 294 7.67 -16.04 3.24
C VAL A 294 7.16 -16.78 2.00
N SER A 295 7.54 -16.34 0.80
CA SER A 295 7.13 -17.00 -0.46
C SER A 295 7.97 -18.26 -0.69
N HIS A 296 9.24 -18.21 -0.31
CA HIS A 296 10.14 -19.35 -0.40
C HIS A 296 9.90 -20.40 0.69
N HIS A 297 9.11 -20.09 1.74
CA HIS A 297 8.88 -20.95 2.91
C HIS A 297 10.20 -21.38 3.60
N VAL A 298 11.16 -20.46 3.65
CA VAL A 298 12.47 -20.66 4.27
C VAL A 298 12.73 -19.52 5.22
N TYR A 299 13.10 -19.83 6.47
CA TYR A 299 13.41 -18.81 7.47
C TYR A 299 14.53 -17.88 6.99
N ALA A 300 14.38 -16.59 7.24
CA ALA A 300 15.36 -15.57 6.87
C ALA A 300 16.75 -15.81 7.47
N SER A 301 16.82 -16.51 8.60
CA SER A 301 18.07 -16.92 9.25
C SER A 301 18.73 -18.16 8.64
N ASP A 302 18.10 -18.81 7.65
CA ASP A 302 18.64 -20.02 7.03
C ASP A 302 19.97 -19.71 6.31
N PRO A 303 21.05 -20.50 6.55
CA PRO A 303 22.36 -20.28 5.95
C PRO A 303 22.36 -20.24 4.42
N ARG A 304 21.36 -20.81 3.74
CA ARG A 304 21.26 -20.76 2.27
C ARG A 304 21.14 -19.32 1.75
N TYR A 305 20.57 -18.40 2.53
CA TYR A 305 20.52 -16.98 2.17
C TYR A 305 21.88 -16.28 2.19
N GLU A 306 22.88 -16.85 2.87
CA GLU A 306 24.22 -16.27 2.96
C GLU A 306 24.83 -15.97 1.58
N GLN A 307 24.51 -16.78 0.58
CA GLN A 307 25.05 -16.62 -0.77
C GLN A 307 24.59 -15.31 -1.43
N ALA A 308 23.35 -14.87 -1.16
CA ALA A 308 22.87 -13.57 -1.62
C ALA A 308 23.68 -12.42 -0.98
N PHE A 309 23.99 -12.51 0.32
CA PHE A 309 24.80 -11.50 1.01
C PHE A 309 26.24 -11.44 0.48
N LYS A 310 26.87 -12.59 0.21
CA LYS A 310 28.21 -12.64 -0.41
C LYS A 310 28.24 -11.94 -1.76
N LEU A 311 27.22 -12.19 -2.60
CA LEU A 311 27.15 -11.55 -3.92
C LEU A 311 26.81 -10.07 -3.81
N ALA A 312 25.90 -9.68 -2.91
CA ALA A 312 25.59 -8.28 -2.64
C ALA A 312 26.85 -7.50 -2.22
N GLU A 313 27.65 -8.06 -1.31
CA GLU A 313 28.92 -7.46 -0.89
C GLU A 313 29.92 -7.35 -2.06
N ARG A 314 30.12 -8.45 -2.80
CA ARG A 314 31.06 -8.51 -3.93
C ARG A 314 30.72 -7.53 -5.05
N PHE A 315 29.45 -7.36 -5.37
CA PHE A 315 28.97 -6.47 -6.43
C PHE A 315 28.59 -5.07 -5.94
N HIS A 316 28.70 -4.80 -4.63
CA HIS A 316 28.26 -3.55 -3.99
C HIS A 316 26.79 -3.22 -4.29
N LYS A 317 25.91 -4.21 -4.12
CA LYS A 317 24.47 -4.13 -4.42
C LYS A 317 23.65 -4.20 -3.14
N THR A 318 22.51 -3.51 -3.14
CA THR A 318 21.56 -3.49 -2.02
C THR A 318 20.77 -4.79 -1.95
N ILE A 319 20.46 -5.26 -0.74
CA ILE A 319 19.44 -6.29 -0.53
C ILE A 319 18.17 -5.63 -0.03
N MET A 320 17.04 -5.93 -0.65
CA MET A 320 15.71 -5.60 -0.14
C MET A 320 14.97 -6.89 0.20
N THR A 321 14.35 -6.96 1.38
CA THR A 321 13.60 -8.14 1.80
C THR A 321 12.14 -7.84 2.06
N HIS A 322 11.24 -8.79 1.77
CA HIS A 322 9.92 -8.80 2.39
C HIS A 322 10.08 -9.01 3.90
N SER A 323 9.65 -8.04 4.70
CA SER A 323 9.63 -8.14 6.16
C SER A 323 8.24 -7.88 6.72
N TRP A 324 7.76 -8.73 7.62
CA TRP A 324 6.39 -8.62 8.12
C TRP A 324 6.22 -9.21 9.53
N GLY A 325 5.36 -8.59 10.34
CA GLY A 325 5.01 -9.04 11.67
C GLY A 325 4.03 -10.21 11.70
N LEU A 326 4.05 -10.99 12.78
CA LEU A 326 3.15 -12.12 12.95
C LEU A 326 1.68 -11.69 13.12
N SER A 327 0.77 -12.55 12.68
CA SER A 327 -0.68 -12.44 12.93
C SER A 327 -1.32 -13.82 12.90
N ASP A 328 -2.36 -14.04 13.71
CA ASP A 328 -3.02 -15.35 13.85
C ASP A 328 -3.58 -15.91 12.55
N TYR A 329 -4.06 -15.03 11.66
CA TYR A 329 -4.63 -15.41 10.37
C TYR A 329 -3.61 -15.52 9.23
N ASN A 330 -2.34 -15.19 9.47
CA ASN A 330 -1.25 -15.35 8.50
C ASN A 330 0.05 -15.80 9.17
N PRO A 331 0.10 -17.05 9.69
CA PRO A 331 1.25 -17.57 10.43
C PRO A 331 2.49 -17.80 9.56
N ASN A 332 2.39 -17.72 8.23
CA ASN A 332 3.53 -17.90 7.33
C ASN A 332 4.48 -16.69 7.33
N GLN A 333 4.06 -15.53 7.87
CA GLN A 333 4.95 -14.39 8.07
C GLN A 333 6.13 -14.71 9.02
N ARG A 334 6.04 -15.82 9.78
CA ARG A 334 7.12 -16.35 10.61
C ARG A 334 8.43 -16.61 9.87
N PHE A 335 8.45 -16.70 8.55
CA PHE A 335 9.70 -16.90 7.80
C PHE A 335 10.48 -15.59 7.60
N GLY A 336 9.84 -14.43 7.70
CA GLY A 336 10.43 -13.13 7.34
C GLY A 336 10.27 -12.05 8.40
N THR A 337 10.24 -12.41 9.69
CA THR A 337 10.23 -11.38 10.74
C THR A 337 11.58 -10.65 10.79
N PRO A 338 11.63 -9.32 11.01
CA PRO A 338 12.86 -8.55 10.90
C PRO A 338 14.03 -9.07 11.74
N ALA A 339 13.77 -9.54 12.97
CA ALA A 339 14.82 -10.02 13.88
C ALA A 339 15.63 -11.21 13.34
N GLN A 340 15.06 -12.01 12.42
CA GLN A 340 15.74 -13.19 11.87
C GLN A 340 16.93 -12.85 10.96
N PHE A 341 17.01 -11.61 10.49
CA PHE A 341 18.13 -11.17 9.66
C PHE A 341 19.37 -10.78 10.47
N ALA A 342 19.29 -10.70 11.81
CA ALA A 342 20.41 -10.29 12.65
C ALA A 342 21.71 -11.07 12.41
N PRO A 343 21.73 -12.41 12.30
CA PRO A 343 22.97 -13.15 12.05
C PRO A 343 23.64 -12.76 10.73
N MET A 344 22.87 -12.48 9.68
CA MET A 344 23.41 -12.05 8.39
C MET A 344 23.90 -10.60 8.44
N LEU A 345 23.16 -9.71 9.11
CA LEU A 345 23.53 -8.30 9.25
C LEU A 345 24.79 -8.10 10.12
N GLU A 346 25.01 -8.96 11.12
CA GLU A 346 26.26 -9.00 11.89
C GLU A 346 27.44 -9.45 11.03
N LYS A 347 27.22 -10.46 10.18
CA LYS A 347 28.27 -11.05 9.33
C LYS A 347 28.63 -10.19 8.12
N TYR A 348 27.67 -9.41 7.59
CA TYR A 348 27.83 -8.57 6.40
C TYR A 348 27.51 -7.10 6.69
N PRO A 349 28.34 -6.41 7.50
CA PRO A 349 28.10 -5.02 7.88
C PRO A 349 28.19 -4.02 6.71
N GLN A 350 28.82 -4.43 5.59
CA GLN A 350 29.01 -3.59 4.40
C GLN A 350 27.86 -3.67 3.38
N VAL A 351 26.91 -4.59 3.58
CA VAL A 351 25.78 -4.77 2.67
C VAL A 351 24.63 -3.86 3.09
N THR A 352 24.30 -2.88 2.25
CA THR A 352 23.09 -2.07 2.42
C THR A 352 21.85 -2.97 2.39
N PHE A 353 20.99 -2.84 3.40
CA PHE A 353 19.86 -3.74 3.58
C PHE A 353 18.56 -2.99 3.85
N VAL A 354 17.50 -3.30 3.10
CA VAL A 354 16.19 -2.64 3.22
C VAL A 354 15.17 -3.65 3.75
N PHE A 355 14.58 -3.33 4.91
CA PHE A 355 13.38 -3.99 5.41
C PHE A 355 12.17 -3.46 4.64
N GLY A 356 11.77 -4.22 3.62
CA GLY A 356 10.55 -3.93 2.88
C GLY A 356 9.34 -4.01 3.80
N HIS A 357 8.46 -3.03 3.67
CA HIS A 357 7.31 -2.73 4.52
C HIS A 357 7.64 -2.34 5.97
N THR A 358 8.93 -2.22 6.31
CA THR A 358 9.42 -1.95 7.67
C THR A 358 8.69 -2.79 8.73
N GLY A 359 8.53 -4.09 8.45
CA GLY A 359 7.85 -5.03 9.34
C GLY A 359 6.31 -5.03 9.26
N GLY A 360 5.66 -4.17 8.48
CA GLY A 360 4.28 -4.26 8.00
C GLY A 360 3.15 -4.31 9.03
N ARG A 361 3.44 -4.35 10.33
CA ARG A 361 2.49 -4.39 11.46
C ARG A 361 3.16 -3.80 12.71
N PRO A 362 2.43 -3.41 13.77
CA PRO A 362 3.04 -2.80 14.94
C PRO A 362 4.12 -3.66 15.62
N ASN A 363 3.90 -4.97 15.72
CA ASN A 363 4.90 -5.91 16.25
C ASN A 363 6.13 -6.02 15.34
N GLY A 364 5.93 -6.19 14.03
CA GLY A 364 7.02 -6.26 13.06
C GLY A 364 7.79 -4.94 12.95
N PHE A 365 7.10 -3.79 13.00
CA PHE A 365 7.72 -2.47 13.01
C PHE A 365 8.63 -2.28 14.22
N SER A 366 8.18 -2.71 15.41
CA SER A 366 9.02 -2.65 16.62
C SER A 366 10.33 -3.43 16.45
N GLU A 367 10.26 -4.62 15.83
CA GLU A 367 11.47 -5.37 15.48
C GLU A 367 12.32 -4.66 14.41
N ALA A 368 11.71 -4.19 13.32
CA ALA A 368 12.42 -3.51 12.24
C ALA A 368 13.15 -2.23 12.72
N ALA A 369 12.50 -1.46 13.60
CA ALA A 369 13.08 -0.27 14.20
C ALA A 369 14.27 -0.62 15.11
N GLU A 370 14.17 -1.68 15.92
CA GLU A 370 15.28 -2.17 16.73
C GLU A 370 16.44 -2.66 15.86
N MET A 371 16.15 -3.35 14.77
CA MET A 371 17.15 -3.76 13.79
C MET A 371 17.84 -2.54 13.17
N CYS A 372 17.09 -1.51 12.78
CA CYS A 372 17.65 -0.25 12.26
C CYS A 372 18.52 0.50 13.27
N ARG A 373 18.16 0.45 14.56
CA ARG A 373 18.96 1.02 15.64
C ARG A 373 20.27 0.25 15.84
N ARG A 374 20.24 -1.07 15.71
CA ARG A 374 21.37 -1.96 15.95
C ARG A 374 22.34 -2.05 14.77
N PHE A 375 21.83 -1.96 13.54
CA PHE A 375 22.58 -2.18 12.30
C PHE A 375 22.52 -0.93 11.40
N PRO A 376 23.57 -0.09 11.40
CA PRO A 376 23.54 1.22 10.74
C PRO A 376 23.42 1.15 9.21
N GLN A 377 23.70 0.00 8.60
CA GLN A 377 23.56 -0.24 7.16
C GLN A 377 22.13 -0.58 6.71
N THR A 378 21.17 -0.58 7.64
CA THR A 378 19.79 -0.97 7.36
C THR A 378 18.85 0.23 7.19
N TYR A 379 17.80 0.03 6.39
CA TYR A 379 16.80 1.02 5.99
C TYR A 379 15.40 0.41 6.08
N GLY A 380 14.37 1.25 6.21
CA GLY A 380 12.97 0.84 6.14
C GLY A 380 12.26 1.50 4.96
N ASP A 381 11.47 0.73 4.21
CA ASP A 381 10.58 1.30 3.18
C ASP A 381 9.15 1.52 3.70
N LEU A 382 8.37 2.31 2.98
CA LEU A 382 6.97 2.62 3.28
C LEU A 382 5.95 1.78 2.49
N ALA A 383 6.40 0.79 1.72
CA ALA A 383 5.51 -0.04 0.91
C ALA A 383 4.64 -0.94 1.77
N GLY A 384 3.65 -1.55 1.11
CA GLY A 384 2.81 -2.58 1.68
C GLY A 384 1.41 -2.08 1.90
N ASP A 385 0.65 -2.84 2.67
CA ASP A 385 -0.80 -2.68 2.74
C ASP A 385 -1.28 -2.36 4.17
N PHE A 386 -0.38 -1.96 5.06
CA PHE A 386 -0.69 -1.67 6.46
C PHE A 386 -0.35 -0.23 6.84
N PHE A 387 -1.29 0.65 6.56
CA PHE A 387 -1.15 2.08 6.75
C PHE A 387 -1.59 2.54 8.14
N HIS A 388 -0.83 2.16 9.17
CA HIS A 388 -1.19 2.54 10.54
C HIS A 388 -1.18 4.07 10.71
N ASN A 389 -2.17 4.59 11.42
CA ASN A 389 -2.27 6.03 11.69
C ASN A 389 -1.01 6.54 12.41
N GLY A 390 -0.35 7.57 11.87
CA GLY A 390 0.90 8.12 12.41
C GLY A 390 2.14 7.24 12.22
N PHE A 391 2.07 6.21 11.37
CA PHE A 391 3.20 5.31 11.10
C PHE A 391 4.43 6.04 10.58
N LEU A 392 4.26 6.98 9.63
CA LEU A 392 5.37 7.68 9.01
C LEU A 392 6.14 8.52 10.04
N GLU A 393 5.44 9.33 10.82
CA GLU A 393 6.04 10.13 11.89
C GLU A 393 6.72 9.23 12.93
N HIS A 394 6.09 8.10 13.26
CA HIS A 394 6.67 7.14 14.20
C HIS A 394 7.95 6.48 13.63
N ALA A 395 7.94 6.06 12.36
CA ALA A 395 9.09 5.51 11.65
C ALA A 395 10.25 6.52 11.60
N VAL A 396 9.96 7.77 11.23
CA VAL A 396 10.95 8.86 11.26
C VAL A 396 11.52 9.07 12.65
N SER A 397 10.68 9.06 13.70
CA SER A 397 11.15 9.26 15.08
C SER A 397 12.05 8.13 15.60
N LYS A 398 11.83 6.89 15.15
CA LYS A 398 12.55 5.69 15.64
C LYS A 398 13.76 5.32 14.80
N ILE A 399 13.69 5.52 13.49
CA ILE A 399 14.71 5.06 12.52
C ILE A 399 15.55 6.23 11.99
N GLY A 400 14.98 7.44 11.93
CA GLY A 400 15.58 8.62 11.30
C GLY A 400 15.12 8.79 9.84
N ALA A 401 14.78 10.02 9.46
CA ALA A 401 14.26 10.33 8.12
C ALA A 401 15.24 9.98 6.99
N GLU A 402 16.54 9.97 7.27
CA GLU A 402 17.61 9.63 6.34
C GLU A 402 17.66 8.12 5.99
N ARG A 403 16.95 7.28 6.75
CA ARG A 403 16.88 5.83 6.55
C ARG A 403 15.48 5.30 6.22
N ILE A 404 14.53 6.20 5.99
CA ILE A 404 13.18 5.87 5.52
C ILE A 404 13.07 6.20 4.02
N ILE A 405 12.63 5.23 3.22
CA ILE A 405 12.52 5.37 1.76
C ILE A 405 11.07 5.24 1.29
N PHE A 406 10.69 6.07 0.30
CA PHE A 406 9.39 5.96 -0.33
C PHE A 406 9.31 4.71 -1.21
N ALA A 407 8.17 4.03 -1.12
CA ALA A 407 7.94 2.73 -1.72
C ALA A 407 6.41 2.50 -1.72
N SER A 408 5.82 2.06 -2.84
CA SER A 408 4.36 1.93 -2.94
C SER A 408 3.82 0.51 -2.94
N ASP A 409 4.63 -0.48 -3.32
CA ASP A 409 4.16 -1.84 -3.64
C ASP A 409 3.27 -1.92 -4.91
N SER A 410 3.22 -0.85 -5.72
CA SER A 410 2.48 -0.82 -7.00
C SER A 410 2.93 -1.95 -7.90
N TYR A 411 2.09 -2.71 -8.60
CA TYR A 411 0.66 -2.50 -8.80
C TYR A 411 -0.22 -3.21 -7.76
N TRP A 412 0.36 -3.90 -6.76
CA TRP A 412 -0.44 -4.60 -5.75
C TRP A 412 -1.27 -3.61 -4.93
N ILE A 413 -0.68 -2.44 -4.69
CA ILE A 413 -1.24 -1.34 -3.91
C ILE A 413 -1.19 -0.07 -4.76
N ASP A 414 -2.26 0.74 -4.68
CA ASP A 414 -2.33 2.02 -5.37
C ASP A 414 -1.31 2.99 -4.78
N VAL A 415 -0.44 3.52 -5.63
CA VAL A 415 0.62 4.49 -5.28
C VAL A 415 0.11 5.78 -4.61
N ARG A 416 -1.20 6.06 -4.67
CA ARG A 416 -1.83 7.21 -4.00
C ARG A 416 -2.18 6.96 -2.53
N CYS A 417 -2.04 5.70 -2.06
CA CYS A 417 -2.26 5.35 -0.67
C CYS A 417 -1.17 5.92 0.23
#